data_AF-A0A3C0IPJ8-F1
#
_entry.id   AF-A0A3C0IPJ8-F1
#
_cell.length_a   1.000
_cell.length_b   1.000
_cell.length_c   1.000
_cell.angle_alpha   90.00
_cell.angle_beta   90.00
_cell.angle_gamma   90.00
#
_symmetry.space_group_name_H-M   'P 1'
#
loop_
_entity.id
_entity.type
_entity.pdbx_description
1 polymer ?
#
loop_
_entity_poly.entity_id
_entity_poly.type
_entity_poly.pdbx_seq_one_letter_code
_entity_poly.pdbx_strand_id
1 'polypeptide(L)' 'MLEFPNCKINLGLQVIAKRPDGYHNLATIFYPIAWKDALEITPIDAYKA' A
#
# COMPACT_ATOMS: atom_id res chain seq x y z
N MET A 1 6.78 -18.32 5.80
CA MET A 1 6.68 -17.89 4.39
C MET A 1 7.32 -16.53 4.27
N LEU A 2 8.27 -16.33 3.35
CA LEU A 2 8.94 -15.05 3.16
C LEU A 2 8.44 -14.39 1.88
N GLU A 3 7.89 -13.19 2.00
CA GLU A 3 7.30 -12.40 0.92
C GLU A 3 7.98 -11.04 0.78
N PHE A 4 7.98 -10.49 -0.44
CA PHE A 4 8.54 -9.17 -0.73
C PHE A 4 7.48 -8.28 -1.39
N PRO A 5 6.57 -7.66 -0.62
CA PRO A 5 5.51 -6.82 -1.17
C PRO A 5 6.10 -5.58 -1.86
N ASN A 6 5.59 -5.26 -3.05
CA ASN A 6 6.09 -4.14 -3.85
C ASN A 6 5.65 -2.79 -3.27
N CYS A 7 6.56 -1.81 -3.28
CA CYS A 7 6.16 -0.41 -3.10
C CYS A 7 5.85 0.25 -4.45
N LYS A 8 5.28 1.45 -4.38
CA LYS A 8 4.98 2.29 -5.54
C LYS A 8 5.38 3.73 -5.27
N ILE A 9 5.48 4.50 -6.35
CA ILE A 9 5.41 5.96 -6.33
C ILE A 9 4.21 6.44 -7.14
N ASN A 10 3.76 7.66 -6.86
CA ASN A 10 2.78 8.35 -7.69
C ASN A 10 3.54 9.23 -8.70
N LEU A 11 3.38 8.95 -9.99
CA LEU A 11 3.93 9.81 -11.05
C LEU A 11 2.94 10.96 -11.30
N GLY A 12 3.07 11.98 -10.46
CA GLY A 12 2.11 13.08 -10.37
C GLY A 12 0.89 12.70 -9.52
N LEU A 13 0.33 13.69 -8.83
CA LEU A 13 -0.90 13.55 -8.03
C LEU A 13 -1.65 14.87 -8.09
N GLN A 14 -2.89 14.81 -8.56
CA GLN A 14 -3.77 15.97 -8.66
C GLN A 14 -5.04 15.74 -7.83
N VAL A 15 -5.37 16.72 -6.99
CA VAL A 15 -6.66 16.78 -6.29
C VAL A 15 -7.69 17.39 -7.24
N ILE A 16 -8.71 16.62 -7.60
CA ILE A 16 -9.75 17.04 -8.56
C ILE A 16 -10.90 17.75 -7.85
N ALA A 17 -11.35 17.21 -6.71
CA ALA A 17 -12.47 17.75 -5.94
C ALA A 17 -12.46 17.25 -4.50
N LYS A 18 -13.04 18.03 -3.59
CA LYS A 18 -13.41 17.58 -2.25
C LYS A 18 -14.77 16.85 -2.30
N ARG A 19 -14.87 15.71 -1.62
CA ARG A 19 -16.07 14.87 -1.58
C ARG A 19 -16.92 15.19 -0.33
N PRO A 20 -18.23 14.91 -0.35
CA PRO A 20 -19.11 15.07 0.82
C PRO A 20 -18.74 14.18 2.02
N ASP A 21 -18.05 13.06 1.77
CA ASP A 21 -17.60 12.10 2.80
C ASP A 21 -16.29 12.52 3.51
N GLY A 22 -15.77 13.71 3.22
CA GLY A 22 -14.54 14.23 3.82
C GLY A 22 -13.26 13.85 3.08
N TYR A 23 -13.32 13.03 2.04
CA TYR A 23 -12.16 12.66 1.21
C TYR A 23 -12.01 13.55 -0.03
N HIS A 24 -11.05 13.22 -0.90
CA HIS A 24 -10.82 13.89 -2.17
C HIS A 24 -10.85 12.91 -3.34
N ASN A 25 -11.40 13.35 -4.46
CA ASN A 25 -11.18 12.67 -5.74
C ASN A 25 -9.79 13.03 -6.24
N LEU A 26 -8.99 12.01 -6.57
CA LEU A 26 -7.60 12.18 -7.02
C LEU A 26 -7.42 11.62 -8.43
N ALA A 27 -6.60 12.28 -9.24
CA ALA A 27 -6.02 11.72 -10.47
C ALA A 27 -4.53 11.50 -10.26
N THR A 28 -4.05 10.30 -10.53
CA THR A 28 -2.63 9.93 -10.38
C THR A 28 -2.31 8.66 -11.16
N ILE A 29 -1.05 8.45 -11.50
CA ILE A 29 -0.53 7.19 -12.04
C ILE A 29 0.26 6.48 -10.94
N PHE A 30 -0.10 5.24 -10.64
CA PHE A 30 0.66 4.37 -9.74
C PHE A 30 1.75 3.66 -10.55
N TYR A 31 3.01 3.92 -10.22
CA TYR A 31 4.15 3.26 -10.86
C TYR A 31 4.89 2.39 -9.85
N PRO A 32 5.00 1.07 -10.08
CA PRO A 32 5.76 0.19 -9.21
C PRO A 32 7.26 0.46 -9.36
N ILE A 33 8.01 0.34 -8.27
CA ILE A 33 9.47 0.40 -8.31
C ILE A 33 10.05 -0.86 -7.68
N ALA A 34 11.29 -1.19 -8.02
CA ALA A 34 11.99 -2.37 -7.53
C ALA A 34 12.49 -2.22 -6.07
N TRP A 35 11.70 -1.55 -5.23
CA TRP A 35 11.93 -1.43 -3.78
C TRP A 35 10.77 -2.08 -3.04
N LYS A 36 11.10 -2.87 -2.02
CA LYS A 36 10.19 -3.80 -1.36
C LYS A 36 10.55 -3.92 0.11
N ASP A 37 9.55 -4.17 0.94
CA ASP A 37 9.77 -4.67 2.29
C ASP A 37 10.08 -6.17 2.25
N ALA A 38 10.55 -6.73 3.36
CA ALA A 38 10.62 -8.17 3.58
C ALA A 38 9.63 -8.54 4.68
N LEU A 39 8.62 -9.35 4.34
CA LEU A 39 7.58 -9.80 5.24
C LEU A 39 7.73 -11.30 5.48
N GLU A 40 8.03 -11.67 6.72
CA GLU A 40 8.04 -13.06 7.14
C GLU A 40 6.76 -13.41 7.90
N ILE A 41 6.09 -14.47 7.45
CA ILE A 41 4.94 -15.06 8.11
C ILE A 41 5.39 -16.36 8.78
N THR A 42 5.34 -16.40 10.10
CA THR A 42 5.66 -17.59 10.91
C THR A 42 4.38 -18.25 11.43
N PRO A 43 4.35 -19.58 11.59
CA PRO A 43 3.27 -20.22 12.33
C PRO A 43 3.28 -19.72 13.78
N ILE A 44 2.10 -19.76 14.42
CA ILE A 44 2.00 -19.53 15.86
C ILE A 44 2.34 -20.82 16.59
N ASP A 45 3.21 -20.74 17.61
CA ASP A 45 3.66 -21.93 18.34
C ASP A 45 2.55 -22.56 19.20
N ALA A 46 1.66 -21.74 19.76
CA ALA A 46 0.45 -22.17 20.47
C ALA A 46 -0.57 -21.03 20.52
N TYR A 47 -1.84 -21.33 20.20
CA TYR A 47 -2.93 -20.38 20.38
C TYR A 47 -3.20 -20.19 21.87
N LYS A 48 -2.90 -19.01 22.41
CA LYS A 48 -3.33 -18.62 23.77
C LYS A 48 -4.71 -17.96 23.64
N ALA A 49 -5.74 -18.70 24.04
CA ALA A 49 -7.09 -18.19 24.22
C ALA A 49 -7.17 -17.21 25.38
#